data_AF-A0A952GZE9-F1
#
_entry.id   AF-A0A952GZE9-F1
#
_cell.length_a   1.000
_cell.length_b   1.000
_cell.length_c   1.000
_cell.angle_alpha   90.00
_cell.angle_beta   90.00
_cell.angle_gamma   90.00
#
_symmetry.space_group_name_H-M   'P 1'
#
loop_
_entity.id
_entity.type
_entity.pdbx_description
1 polymer ?
#
loop_
_entity_poly.entity_id
_entity_poly.type
_entity_poly.pdbx_seq_one_letter_code
_entity_poly.pdbx_strand_id
1 'polypeptide(L)'
;MDLPGSYRSKDGQIRPIFYSELSTRGCRMTGSECTAEKGDVIQLALGPLVPAEGTVVWVNGQTAGVEFRYPLEKAVVEFFSSCLQRA
;
A
#
# COMPACT_ATOMS: atom_id res chain seq x y z
N MET A 1 -13.41 -0.04 -3.66
CA MET A 1 -13.50 0.27 -2.23
C MET A 1 -12.08 0.30 -1.70
N ASP A 2 -11.71 1.38 -1.02
CA ASP A 2 -10.36 1.61 -0.53
C ASP A 2 -10.25 1.11 0.91
N LEU A 3 -9.16 0.43 1.23
CA LEU A 3 -8.94 -0.18 2.52
C LEU A 3 -7.99 0.69 3.36
N PRO A 4 -8.29 0.95 4.63
CA PRO A 4 -7.43 1.75 5.48
C PRO A 4 -6.14 1.00 5.79
N GLY A 5 -5.04 1.74 5.75
CA GLY A 5 -3.69 1.29 6.06
C GLY A 5 -2.83 2.41 6.57
N SER A 6 -1.56 2.10 6.71
CA SER A 6 -0.56 3.13 6.93
C SER A 6 0.71 2.77 6.18
N TYR A 7 1.51 3.77 5.87
CA TYR A 7 2.87 3.56 5.39
C TYR A 7 3.85 4.31 6.27
N ARG A 8 5.06 3.78 6.37
CA ARG A 8 6.20 4.45 6.97
C ARG A 8 7.01 5.12 5.87
N SER A 9 7.12 6.45 5.95
CA SER A 9 7.98 7.26 5.07
C SER A 9 9.46 7.10 5.43
N LYS A 10 10.36 7.58 4.55
CA LYS A 10 11.80 7.72 4.79
C LYS A 10 12.12 8.53 6.06
N ASP A 11 11.25 9.47 6.41
CA ASP A 11 11.36 10.30 7.62
C ASP A 11 10.97 9.55 8.90
N GLY A 12 10.66 8.25 8.80
CA GLY A 12 10.22 7.41 9.93
C GLY A 12 8.78 7.66 10.39
N GLN A 13 8.10 8.65 9.84
CA GLN A 13 6.71 8.95 10.16
C GLN A 13 5.76 7.92 9.56
N ILE A 14 4.80 7.48 10.40
CA ILE A 14 3.72 6.60 9.99
C ILE A 14 2.53 7.47 9.60
N ARG A 15 2.07 7.35 8.37
CA ARG A 15 0.96 8.14 7.83
C ARG A 15 -0.19 7.21 7.42
N PRO A 16 -1.44 7.53 7.80
CA PRO A 16 -2.59 6.77 7.36
C PRO A 16 -2.82 6.99 5.87
N ILE A 17 -3.10 5.91 5.16
CA ILE A 17 -3.42 5.90 3.73
C ILE A 17 -4.56 4.94 3.47
N PHE A 18 -5.15 5.06 2.30
CA PHE A 18 -6.07 4.08 1.78
C PHE A 18 -5.41 3.34 0.63
N TYR A 19 -5.42 2.01 0.64
CA TYR A 19 -4.94 1.20 -0.47
C TYR A 19 -6.11 0.64 -1.29
N SER A 20 -5.90 0.58 -2.59
CA SER A 20 -6.84 0.06 -3.57
C SER A 20 -6.09 -0.72 -4.64
N GLU A 21 -6.80 -1.53 -5.43
CA GLU A 21 -6.19 -2.28 -6.54
C GLU A 21 -4.99 -3.14 -6.08
N LEU A 22 -5.15 -3.82 -4.93
CA LEU A 22 -4.13 -4.70 -4.36
C LEU A 22 -3.95 -5.93 -5.26
N SER A 23 -2.69 -6.19 -5.63
CA SER A 23 -2.25 -7.35 -6.40
C SER A 23 -1.09 -8.03 -5.68
N THR A 24 -0.64 -9.18 -6.19
CA THR A 24 0.57 -9.84 -5.66
C THR A 24 1.83 -9.01 -5.86
N ARG A 25 1.86 -8.08 -6.82
CA ARG A 25 3.07 -7.34 -7.19
C ARG A 25 3.06 -5.87 -6.77
N GLY A 26 1.91 -5.34 -6.37
CA GLY A 26 1.80 -3.95 -6.00
C GLY A 26 0.40 -3.56 -5.59
N CYS A 27 0.26 -2.30 -5.21
CA CYS A 27 -1.01 -1.68 -4.89
C CYS A 27 -0.99 -0.21 -5.26
N ARG A 28 -2.19 0.35 -5.40
CA ARG A 28 -2.37 1.79 -5.40
C ARG A 28 -2.58 2.25 -3.97
N MET A 29 -1.91 3.32 -3.56
CA MET A 29 -2.17 4.01 -2.31
C MET A 29 -2.65 5.43 -2.58
N THR A 30 -3.54 5.91 -1.72
CA THR A 30 -4.10 7.26 -1.76
C THR A 30 -4.04 7.82 -0.34
N GLY A 31 -3.49 9.02 -0.17
CA GLY A 31 -3.39 9.65 1.13
C GLY A 31 -3.44 11.17 1.04
N SER A 32 -4.20 11.81 1.92
CA SER A 32 -4.30 13.27 1.98
C SER A 32 -2.94 13.95 2.19
N GLU A 33 -2.04 13.26 2.91
CA GLU A 33 -0.65 13.66 3.17
C GLU A 33 0.35 12.67 2.55
N CYS A 34 0.06 12.16 1.35
CA CYS A 34 1.03 11.34 0.64
C CYS A 34 2.21 12.21 0.19
N THR A 35 3.29 12.24 0.97
CA THR A 35 4.56 12.91 0.66
C THR A 35 5.54 11.97 -0.04
N ALA A 36 5.08 10.80 -0.47
CA ALA A 36 5.91 9.80 -1.11
C ALA A 36 6.27 10.25 -2.52
N GLU A 37 7.55 10.14 -2.88
CA GLU A 37 8.05 10.50 -4.20
C GLU A 37 8.32 9.25 -5.03
N LYS A 38 8.27 9.37 -6.36
CA LYS A 38 8.65 8.27 -7.24
C LYS A 38 10.10 7.86 -6.95
N GLY A 39 10.31 6.58 -6.67
CA GLY A 39 11.60 5.99 -6.30
C GLY A 39 11.77 5.79 -4.80
N ASP A 40 10.90 6.36 -3.95
CA ASP A 40 10.97 6.14 -2.51
C ASP A 40 10.66 4.68 -2.16
N VAL A 41 11.48 4.13 -1.26
CA VAL A 41 11.23 2.83 -0.63
C VAL A 41 10.42 3.06 0.64
N ILE A 42 9.25 2.44 0.73
CA ILE A 42 8.32 2.59 1.84
C ILE A 42 7.94 1.23 2.42
N GLN A 43 7.57 1.22 3.70
CA GLN A 43 6.96 0.06 4.34
C GLN A 43 5.47 0.29 4.48
N LEU A 44 4.66 -0.57 3.88
CA LEU A 44 3.21 -0.55 3.90
C LEU A 44 2.68 -1.51 4.96
N ALA A 45 1.89 -1.01 5.89
CA ALA A 45 1.13 -1.82 6.83
C ALA A 45 -0.26 -2.10 6.24
N LEU A 46 -0.40 -3.31 5.68
CA LEU A 46 -1.63 -3.82 5.09
C LEU A 46 -2.49 -4.48 6.19
N GLY A 47 -3.09 -3.69 7.09
CA GLY A 47 -3.96 -4.20 8.15
C GLY A 47 -3.25 -5.15 9.14
N PRO A 48 -3.84 -6.29 9.56
CA PRO A 48 -3.23 -7.23 10.52
C PRO A 48 -2.08 -8.05 9.93
N LEU A 49 -1.72 -7.82 8.66
CA LEU A 49 -0.70 -8.57 7.96
C LEU A 49 0.69 -7.96 8.12
N VAL A 50 1.69 -8.77 7.79
CA VAL A 50 3.10 -8.40 7.82
C VAL A 50 3.33 -7.13 6.98
N PRO A 51 4.13 -6.17 7.48
CA PRO A 51 4.47 -4.98 6.70
C PRO A 51 5.16 -5.39 5.39
N ALA A 52 4.63 -4.88 4.28
CA ALA A 52 5.16 -5.11 2.94
C ALA A 52 6.10 -3.96 2.56
N GLU A 53 7.31 -4.29 2.14
CA GLU A 53 8.23 -3.29 1.59
C GLU A 53 7.95 -3.11 0.09
N GLY A 54 7.90 -1.86 -0.37
CA GLY A 54 7.68 -1.55 -1.77
C GLY A 54 8.33 -0.25 -2.20
N THR A 55 8.47 -0.08 -3.51
CA THR A 55 9.01 1.12 -4.16
C THR A 55 7.89 1.86 -4.86
N VAL A 56 7.83 3.17 -4.67
CA VAL A 56 6.88 4.02 -5.37
C VAL A 56 7.28 4.15 -6.84
N VAL A 57 6.46 3.66 -7.76
CA VAL A 57 6.76 3.63 -9.20
C VAL A 57 6.18 4.83 -9.96
N TRP A 58 5.15 5.46 -9.41
CA TRP A 58 4.55 6.69 -9.92
C TRP A 58 3.79 7.42 -8.82
N VAL A 59 3.63 8.74 -8.99
CA VAL A 59 2.86 9.61 -8.11
C VAL A 59 2.00 10.53 -8.97
N ASN A 60 0.74 10.69 -8.61
CA ASN A 60 -0.21 11.58 -9.24
C ASN A 60 -1.07 12.27 -8.16
N GLY A 61 -0.64 13.47 -7.74
CA GLY A 61 -1.27 14.20 -6.65
C GLY A 61 -1.17 13.44 -5.33
N GLN A 62 -2.32 13.09 -4.76
CA GLN A 62 -2.43 12.34 -3.49
C GLN A 62 -2.43 10.82 -3.68
N THR A 63 -2.27 10.34 -4.92
CA THR A 63 -2.31 8.92 -5.28
C THR A 63 -0.94 8.49 -5.76
N ALA A 64 -0.49 7.31 -5.34
CA ALA A 64 0.78 6.74 -5.75
C ALA A 64 0.64 5.24 -6.04
N GLY A 65 1.40 4.75 -7.00
CA GLY A 65 1.54 3.33 -7.28
C GLY A 65 2.77 2.79 -6.58
N VAL A 66 2.62 1.66 -5.90
CA VAL A 66 3.71 1.00 -5.19
C VAL A 66 3.89 -0.39 -5.77
N GLU A 67 5.12 -0.72 -6.13
CA GLU A 67 5.54 -2.06 -6.51
C GLU A 67 6.18 -2.74 -5.29
N PHE A 68 5.70 -3.92 -4.93
CA PHE A 68 6.25 -4.65 -3.79
C PHE A 68 7.62 -5.23 -4.13
N ARG A 69 8.57 -5.07 -3.22
CA ARG A 69 9.91 -5.65 -3.34
C ARG A 69 9.85 -7.18 -3.39
N TYR A 70 8.98 -7.75 -2.56
CA TYR A 70 8.67 -9.17 -2.57
C TYR A 70 7.18 -9.34 -2.89
N PRO A 71 6.83 -10.23 -3.84
CA PRO A 71 5.44 -10.48 -4.14
C PRO A 71 4.69 -10.92 -2.87
N LEU A 72 3.50 -10.36 -2.65
CA LEU A 72 2.62 -10.84 -1.60
C LEU A 72 2.18 -12.26 -1.91
N GLU A 73 2.08 -13.07 -0.86
CA GLU A 73 1.51 -14.41 -1.02
C GLU A 73 0.07 -14.33 -1.50
N LYS A 74 -0.31 -15.27 -2.37
CA LYS A 74 -1.64 -15.30 -2.96
C LYS A 74 -2.75 -15.35 -1.90
N ALA A 75 -2.51 -16.06 -0.79
CA ALA A 75 -3.43 -16.13 0.34
C ALA A 75 -3.72 -14.75 0.96
N VAL A 76 -2.74 -13.84 0.97
CA VAL A 76 -2.90 -12.48 1.47
C VAL A 76 -3.81 -11.67 0.54
N VAL A 77 -3.58 -11.76 -0.76
CA VAL A 77 -4.41 -11.06 -1.77
C VAL A 77 -5.84 -11.61 -1.78
N GLU A 78 -6.01 -12.93 -1.65
CA GLU A 78 -7.32 -13.57 -1.54
C GLU A 78 -8.05 -13.18 -0.25
N PHE A 79 -7.34 -13.13 0.89
CA PHE A 79 -7.90 -12.65 2.15
C PHE A 79 -8.45 -11.23 2.02
N PHE A 80 -7.69 -10.32 1.41
CA PHE A 80 -8.15 -8.95 1.16
C PHE A 80 -9.33 -8.90 0.20
N SER A 81 -9.32 -9.70 -0.85
CA SER A 81 -10.43 -9.81 -1.80
C SER A 81 -11.70 -10.32 -1.12
N SER A 82 -11.58 -11.24 -0.15
CA SER A 82 -12.69 -11.76 0.65
C SER A 82 -13.23 -10.72 1.64
N CYS A 83 -12.37 -9.96 2.31
CA CYS A 83 -12.79 -8.84 3.16
C CYS A 83 -13.51 -7.74 2.36
N LEU A 84 -13.07 -7.47 1.12
CA LEU A 84 -13.73 -6.54 0.20
C LEU A 84 -15.11 -7.00 -0.27
N GLN A 85 -15.42 -8.30 -0.22
CA GLN A 85 -16.73 -8.85 -0.63
C GLN A 85 -17.77 -8.90 0.50
N ARG A 86 -17.38 -8.64 1.76
CA ARG A 86 -18.26 -8.74 2.93
C ARG A 86 -18.56 -7.40 3.60
N ALA A 87 -18.24 -6.27 2.96
CA ALA A 87 -18.48 -4.91 3.45
C ALA A 87 -19.57 -4.20 2.63
#